data_AF-A0A7L4QSP6-F1
#
_entry.id   AF-A0A7L4QSP6-F1
#
_cell.length_a   1.000
_cell.length_b   1.000
_cell.length_c   1.000
_cell.angle_alpha   90.00
_cell.angle_beta   90.00
_cell.angle_gamma   90.00
#
_symmetry.space_group_name_H-M   'P 1'
#
loop_
_entity.id
_entity.type
_entity.pdbx_description
1 polymer ?
#
loop_
_entity_poly.entity_id
_entity_poly.type
_entity_poly.pdbx_seq_one_letter_code
_entity_poly.pdbx_strand_id
1 'polypeptide(L)'
;LNKPEALHWPCPSLDHPGTPILHIGKCSHPDGMGVMHALEWKPPAEVPDAEYPYILTTGRCIWHWHTGSMTRRSEHLDEEVPTGWIEINPEDAASLGVKDKEMVKAITRRGEVEVPAKVTPDIKKGEMFMPFHFAECAANVLTNNALDPVCKIPEYKACAVKVEKIQGAE
;
A
#
# COMPACT_ATOMS: atom_id res chain seq x y z
N LEU A 1 -23.95 10.48 20.94
CA LEU A 1 -24.54 9.67 19.84
C LEU A 1 -25.88 10.20 19.32
N ASN A 2 -26.80 10.69 20.16
CA ASN A 2 -28.11 11.20 19.70
C ASN A 2 -28.10 12.61 19.06
N LYS A 3 -26.94 13.30 19.06
CA LYS A 3 -26.67 14.50 18.27
C LYS A 3 -25.23 14.35 17.73
N PRO A 4 -25.04 14.26 16.40
CA PRO A 4 -23.70 14.20 15.83
C PRO A 4 -22.99 15.56 16.01
N GLU A 5 -21.68 15.54 16.24
CA GLU A 5 -20.86 16.75 16.42
C GLU A 5 -20.70 17.57 15.12
N ALA A 6 -20.98 16.94 13.98
CA ALA A 6 -20.98 17.55 12.65
C ALA A 6 -22.18 17.08 11.82
N LEU A 7 -22.56 17.87 10.80
CA LEU A 7 -23.58 17.49 9.83
C LEU A 7 -23.02 16.46 8.85
N HIS A 8 -23.57 15.25 8.89
CA HIS A 8 -23.26 14.21 7.91
C HIS A 8 -24.13 14.36 6.66
N TRP A 9 -23.51 14.41 5.47
CA TRP A 9 -24.27 14.33 4.23
C TRP A 9 -24.86 12.91 4.07
N PRO A 10 -26.02 12.74 3.40
CA PRO A 10 -26.87 13.75 2.79
C PRO A 10 -27.57 14.72 3.78
N CYS A 11 -27.80 15.95 3.34
CA CYS A 11 -28.51 16.98 4.10
C CYS A 11 -29.40 17.79 3.15
N PRO A 12 -30.60 17.28 2.79
CA PRO A 12 -31.40 17.79 1.67
C PRO A 12 -32.07 19.15 1.92
N SER A 13 -32.17 19.62 3.16
CA SER A 13 -32.69 20.95 3.51
C SER A 13 -31.85 21.59 4.62
N LEU A 14 -32.00 22.92 4.77
CA LEU A 14 -31.29 23.70 5.78
C LEU A 14 -31.59 23.25 7.22
N ASP A 15 -32.83 22.79 7.46
CA ASP A 15 -33.27 22.32 8.78
C ASP A 15 -33.03 20.82 9.00
N HIS A 16 -32.48 20.11 8.01
CA HIS A 16 -32.23 18.68 8.11
C HIS A 16 -31.06 18.42 9.07
N PRO A 17 -31.18 17.50 10.05
CA PRO A 17 -30.14 17.25 11.06
C PRO A 17 -28.93 16.45 10.52
N GLY A 18 -28.74 16.39 9.21
CA GLY A 18 -27.84 15.45 8.52
C GLY A 18 -28.31 13.99 8.57
N THR A 19 -27.64 13.12 7.81
CA THR A 19 -27.92 11.69 7.73
C THR A 19 -26.70 10.91 8.25
N PRO A 20 -26.65 10.55 9.55
CA PRO A 20 -25.48 9.91 10.14
C PRO A 20 -25.30 8.44 9.76
N ILE A 21 -26.37 7.77 9.35
CA ILE A 21 -26.37 6.37 8.94
C ILE A 21 -27.20 6.26 7.66
N LEU A 22 -26.58 5.76 6.60
CA LEU A 22 -27.26 5.53 5.32
C LEU A 22 -28.10 4.24 5.35
N HIS A 23 -29.11 4.19 4.48
CA HIS A 23 -29.89 2.99 4.18
C HIS A 23 -30.62 2.34 5.37
N ILE A 24 -31.00 3.12 6.39
CA ILE A 24 -31.90 2.61 7.46
C ILE A 24 -33.23 2.17 6.82
N GLY A 25 -33.58 0.90 7.01
CA GLY A 25 -34.84 0.30 6.54
C GLY A 25 -34.86 -0.11 5.06
N LYS A 26 -34.18 0.62 4.17
CA LYS A 26 -34.11 0.31 2.72
C LYS A 26 -32.79 0.75 2.09
N CYS A 27 -32.31 -0.04 1.12
CA CYS A 27 -31.20 0.34 0.25
C CYS A 27 -31.64 1.41 -0.76
N SER A 28 -30.68 2.10 -1.40
CA SER A 28 -30.95 3.16 -2.38
C SER A 28 -31.32 2.67 -3.78
N HIS A 29 -31.41 1.35 -4.00
CA HIS A 29 -31.83 0.78 -5.28
C HIS A 29 -33.35 0.99 -5.51
N PRO A 30 -33.84 0.97 -6.77
CA PRO A 30 -35.25 1.26 -7.08
C PRO A 30 -36.27 0.39 -6.34
N ASP A 31 -35.92 -0.85 -6.02
CA ASP A 31 -36.74 -1.82 -5.28
C ASP A 31 -36.50 -1.78 -3.76
N GLY A 32 -35.58 -0.94 -3.28
CA GLY A 32 -35.20 -0.82 -1.87
C GLY A 32 -34.34 -1.96 -1.33
N MET A 33 -33.92 -2.91 -2.17
CA MET A 33 -33.18 -4.11 -1.76
C MET A 33 -31.67 -3.97 -2.00
N GLY A 34 -30.87 -4.73 -1.25
CA GLY A 34 -29.44 -4.82 -1.51
C GLY A 34 -29.17 -5.71 -2.72
N VAL A 35 -28.24 -5.31 -3.58
CA VAL A 35 -27.85 -6.12 -4.75
C VAL A 35 -26.67 -6.99 -4.37
N MET A 36 -26.84 -8.31 -4.49
CA MET A 36 -25.77 -9.28 -4.26
C MET A 36 -25.24 -9.79 -5.60
N HIS A 37 -23.92 -9.70 -5.78
CA HIS A 37 -23.23 -10.19 -6.97
C HIS A 37 -22.17 -11.21 -6.57
N ALA A 38 -22.26 -12.42 -7.13
CA ALA A 38 -21.20 -13.41 -7.00
C ALA A 38 -20.06 -13.06 -7.98
N LEU A 39 -18.82 -13.16 -7.50
CA LEU A 39 -17.62 -12.95 -8.30
C LEU A 39 -16.75 -14.21 -8.22
N GLU A 40 -16.19 -14.59 -9.37
CA GLU A 40 -15.13 -15.58 -9.41
C GLU A 40 -13.81 -14.94 -8.96
N TRP A 41 -13.07 -15.65 -8.11
CA TRP A 41 -11.75 -15.21 -7.70
C TRP A 41 -10.79 -15.20 -8.89
N LYS A 42 -9.92 -14.18 -8.94
CA LYS A 42 -8.86 -14.06 -9.93
C LYS A 42 -7.55 -13.68 -9.22
N PRO A 43 -6.40 -14.20 -9.69
CA PRO A 43 -5.11 -13.76 -9.19
C PRO A 43 -4.84 -12.29 -9.58
N PRO A 44 -3.85 -11.63 -8.95
CA PRO A 44 -3.31 -10.36 -9.42
C PRO A 44 -2.89 -10.43 -10.89
N ALA A 45 -2.88 -9.28 -11.57
CA ALA A 45 -2.45 -9.22 -12.97
C ALA A 45 -0.98 -9.65 -13.15
N GLU A 46 -0.18 -9.50 -12.10
CA GLU A 46 1.21 -9.96 -12.07
C GLU A 46 1.47 -10.83 -10.85
N VAL A 47 1.72 -12.12 -11.10
CA VAL A 47 2.10 -13.11 -10.07
C VAL A 47 3.61 -13.36 -10.07
N PRO A 48 4.20 -13.77 -8.94
CA PRO A 48 5.60 -14.15 -8.87
C PRO A 48 5.97 -15.29 -9.83
N ASP A 49 7.21 -15.28 -10.29
CA ASP A 49 7.80 -16.35 -11.09
C ASP A 49 9.25 -16.65 -10.63
N ALA A 50 9.98 -17.44 -11.41
CA ALA A 50 11.35 -17.81 -11.06
C ALA A 50 12.34 -16.63 -11.07
N GLU A 51 12.06 -15.56 -11.84
CA GLU A 51 12.92 -14.39 -11.94
C GLU A 51 12.55 -13.33 -10.87
N TYR A 52 11.26 -13.20 -10.56
CA TYR A 52 10.71 -12.28 -9.57
C TYR A 52 9.89 -13.07 -8.53
N PRO A 53 10.54 -13.70 -7.54
CA PRO A 53 9.92 -14.73 -6.70
C PRO A 53 9.04 -14.20 -5.55
N TYR A 54 9.00 -12.88 -5.33
CA TYR A 54 8.26 -12.28 -4.21
C TYR A 54 7.09 -11.41 -4.69
N ILE A 55 6.07 -11.25 -3.86
CA ILE A 55 4.98 -10.28 -4.06
C ILE A 55 5.36 -8.98 -3.37
N LEU A 56 5.42 -7.87 -4.10
CA LEU A 56 5.50 -6.53 -3.54
C LEU A 56 4.10 -5.96 -3.31
N THR A 57 3.87 -5.49 -2.09
CA THR A 57 2.71 -4.68 -1.73
C THR A 57 3.15 -3.30 -1.24
N THR A 58 2.32 -2.29 -1.45
CA THR A 58 2.62 -0.92 -1.05
C THR A 58 1.62 -0.40 -0.03
N GLY A 59 2.09 0.42 0.91
CA GLY A 59 1.21 0.99 1.92
C GLY A 59 1.70 2.31 2.49
N ARG A 60 1.20 2.62 3.68
CA ARG A 60 1.48 3.88 4.37
C ARG A 60 2.17 3.62 5.70
N CYS A 61 2.94 4.59 6.17
CA CYS A 61 3.38 4.67 7.55
C CYS A 61 2.60 5.77 8.28
N ILE A 62 2.62 5.73 9.62
CA ILE A 62 1.89 6.68 10.46
C ILE A 62 2.45 8.11 10.37
N TRP A 63 3.75 8.24 10.14
CA TRP A 63 4.49 9.50 10.24
C TRP A 63 4.35 10.40 9.00
N HIS A 64 4.00 9.82 7.86
CA HIS A 64 3.95 10.56 6.59
C HIS A 64 2.64 10.41 5.83
N TRP A 65 2.27 11.49 5.16
CA TRP A 65 1.04 11.55 4.39
C TRP A 65 1.32 11.62 2.90
N HIS A 66 0.72 10.71 2.14
CA HIS A 66 0.86 10.59 0.69
C HIS A 66 2.30 10.77 0.18
N THR A 67 2.61 11.80 -0.59
CA THR A 67 3.94 12.00 -1.20
C THR A 67 4.96 12.60 -0.23
N GLY A 68 4.61 12.76 1.06
CA GLY A 68 5.48 13.37 2.06
C GLY A 68 5.67 14.88 1.89
N SER A 69 5.05 15.51 0.88
CA SER A 69 5.29 16.91 0.49
C SER A 69 4.97 17.94 1.57
N MET A 70 4.11 17.58 2.54
CA MET A 70 3.82 18.37 3.73
C MET A 70 4.52 17.82 4.97
N THR A 71 4.35 16.51 5.26
CA THR A 71 4.81 15.91 6.51
C THR A 71 6.33 15.89 6.63
N ARG A 72 7.07 15.71 5.53
CA ARG A 72 8.54 15.76 5.54
C ARG A 72 9.14 17.16 5.63
N ARG A 73 8.30 18.20 5.64
CA ARG A 73 8.72 19.58 5.97
C ARG A 73 8.61 19.88 7.45
N SER A 74 8.01 18.98 8.23
CA SER A 74 7.99 19.05 9.68
C SER A 74 9.21 18.29 10.19
N GLU A 75 10.12 19.00 10.84
CA GLU A 75 11.35 18.45 11.41
C GLU A 75 11.08 17.23 12.29
N HIS A 76 10.12 17.34 13.22
CA HIS A 76 9.77 16.24 14.13
C HIS A 76 9.23 15.00 13.40
N LEU A 77 8.45 15.17 12.33
CA LEU A 77 7.91 14.01 11.60
C LEU A 77 8.96 13.36 10.70
N ASP A 78 9.86 14.15 10.11
CA ASP A 78 10.94 13.65 9.25
C ASP A 78 12.03 12.95 10.08
N GLU A 79 12.29 13.40 11.31
CA GLU A 79 13.21 12.72 12.24
C GLU A 79 12.73 11.32 12.64
N GLU A 80 11.43 11.12 12.83
CA GLU A 80 10.86 9.81 13.21
C GLU A 80 11.06 8.76 12.12
N VAL A 81 10.94 9.15 10.85
CA VAL A 81 11.17 8.27 9.71
C VAL A 81 11.80 9.06 8.56
N PRO A 82 13.14 9.15 8.50
CA PRO A 82 13.82 10.00 7.52
C PRO A 82 13.85 9.40 6.10
N THR A 83 13.64 8.09 5.96
CA THR A 83 13.71 7.38 4.68
C THR A 83 12.77 6.18 4.63
N GLY A 84 12.54 5.67 3.42
CA GLY A 84 11.74 4.47 3.18
C GLY A 84 12.50 3.19 3.50
N TRP A 85 11.79 2.06 3.49
CA TRP A 85 12.34 0.73 3.72
C TRP A 85 11.59 -0.32 2.90
N ILE A 86 12.18 -1.51 2.77
CA ILE A 86 11.49 -2.71 2.31
C ILE A 86 11.41 -3.72 3.44
N GLU A 87 10.22 -4.15 3.80
CA GLU A 87 10.04 -5.19 4.81
C GLU A 87 10.31 -6.56 4.20
N ILE A 88 11.11 -7.36 4.92
CA ILE A 88 11.51 -8.70 4.50
C ILE A 88 11.30 -9.66 5.66
N ASN A 89 10.65 -10.79 5.40
CA ASN A 89 10.49 -11.84 6.40
C ASN A 89 11.88 -12.40 6.81
N PRO A 90 12.11 -12.80 8.08
CA PRO A 90 13.41 -13.30 8.52
C PRO A 90 13.92 -14.53 7.75
N GLU A 91 13.03 -15.43 7.29
CA GLU A 91 13.44 -16.60 6.50
C GLU A 91 13.87 -16.22 5.08
N ASP A 92 13.18 -15.25 4.47
CA ASP A 92 13.56 -14.75 3.14
C ASP A 92 14.86 -13.95 3.22
N ALA A 93 15.01 -13.11 4.25
CA ALA A 93 16.24 -12.38 4.50
C ALA A 93 17.45 -13.32 4.69
N ALA A 94 17.27 -14.42 5.44
CA ALA A 94 18.30 -15.44 5.62
C ALA A 94 18.65 -16.13 4.28
N SER A 95 17.65 -16.44 3.46
CA SER A 95 17.83 -17.05 2.14
C SER A 95 18.56 -16.11 1.16
N LEU A 96 18.30 -14.81 1.27
CA LEU A 96 18.91 -13.75 0.47
C LEU A 96 20.28 -13.29 1.01
N GLY A 97 20.68 -13.70 2.22
CA GLY A 97 21.89 -13.22 2.88
C GLY A 97 21.86 -11.73 3.24
N VAL A 98 20.67 -11.18 3.48
CA VAL A 98 20.41 -9.78 3.81
C VAL A 98 20.25 -9.61 5.31
N LYS A 99 20.90 -8.59 5.88
CA LYS A 99 20.72 -8.19 7.29
C LYS A 99 19.74 -7.03 7.43
N ASP A 100 19.21 -6.87 8.63
CA ASP A 100 18.41 -5.68 8.96
C ASP A 100 19.23 -4.40 8.74
N LYS A 101 18.57 -3.37 8.18
CA LYS A 101 19.13 -2.06 7.80
C LYS A 101 20.17 -2.09 6.68
N GLU A 102 20.45 -3.24 6.08
CA GLU A 102 21.34 -3.33 4.93
C GLU A 102 20.67 -2.74 3.69
N MET A 103 21.42 -2.00 2.87
CA MET A 103 20.91 -1.51 1.60
C MET A 103 20.77 -2.66 0.60
N VAL A 104 19.57 -2.78 0.03
CA VAL A 104 19.24 -3.77 -0.98
C VAL A 104 18.68 -3.09 -2.22
N LYS A 105 18.69 -3.82 -3.33
CA LYS A 105 18.05 -3.41 -4.58
C LYS A 105 16.76 -4.19 -4.78
N ALA A 106 15.63 -3.50 -4.80
CA ALA A 106 14.35 -4.06 -5.16
C ALA A 106 14.13 -3.86 -6.67
N ILE A 107 13.91 -4.95 -7.40
CA ILE A 107 13.91 -4.98 -8.87
C ILE A 107 12.61 -5.59 -9.37
N THR A 108 11.99 -4.94 -10.35
CA THR A 108 10.83 -5.46 -11.07
C THR A 108 11.06 -5.31 -12.58
N ARG A 109 10.12 -5.82 -13.39
CA ARG A 109 10.19 -5.68 -14.86
C ARG A 109 10.13 -4.24 -15.37
N ARG A 110 9.80 -3.26 -14.51
CA ARG A 110 9.68 -1.83 -14.87
C ARG A 110 10.85 -0.98 -14.43
N GLY A 111 11.62 -1.45 -13.44
CA GLY A 111 12.69 -0.66 -12.84
C GLY A 111 13.14 -1.20 -11.51
N GLU A 112 14.05 -0.47 -10.90
CA GLU A 112 14.72 -0.82 -9.66
C GLU A 112 14.81 0.37 -8.71
N VAL A 113 14.87 0.07 -7.41
CA VAL A 113 15.02 1.05 -6.34
C VAL A 113 15.99 0.50 -5.31
N GLU A 114 16.95 1.33 -4.88
CA GLU A 114 17.77 1.05 -3.71
C GLU A 114 17.03 1.47 -2.44
N VAL A 115 16.95 0.56 -1.47
CA VAL A 115 16.12 0.74 -0.28
C VAL A 115 16.73 -0.04 0.90
N PRO A 116 16.72 0.50 2.13
CA PRO A 116 17.18 -0.26 3.28
C PRO A 116 16.19 -1.38 3.62
N ALA A 117 16.73 -2.56 3.91
CA ALA A 117 15.95 -3.69 4.40
C ALA A 117 15.48 -3.44 5.84
N LYS A 118 14.24 -3.82 6.13
CA LYS A 118 13.69 -3.94 7.47
C LYS A 118 13.28 -5.39 7.69
N VAL A 119 14.13 -6.15 8.36
CA VAL A 119 13.87 -7.57 8.60
C VAL A 119 12.92 -7.70 9.78
N THR A 120 11.69 -8.15 9.55
CA THR A 120 10.64 -8.20 10.59
C THR A 120 9.73 -9.43 10.44
N PRO A 121 9.30 -10.06 11.56
CA PRO A 121 8.30 -11.12 11.52
C PRO A 121 6.87 -10.62 11.21
N ASP A 122 6.65 -9.30 11.14
CA ASP A 122 5.34 -8.70 10.88
C ASP A 122 4.85 -8.91 9.43
N ILE A 123 5.76 -9.29 8.53
CA ILE A 123 5.45 -9.62 7.13
C ILE A 123 5.55 -11.12 6.87
N LYS A 124 4.66 -11.62 6.02
CA LYS A 124 4.64 -13.04 5.64
C LYS A 124 5.83 -13.37 4.74
N LYS A 125 6.31 -14.60 4.86
CA LYS A 125 7.26 -15.18 3.91
C LYS A 125 6.69 -15.12 2.48
N GLY A 126 7.51 -14.70 1.51
CA GLY A 126 7.11 -14.52 0.12
C GLY A 126 6.54 -13.13 -0.20
N GLU A 127 6.28 -12.30 0.80
CA GLU A 127 5.74 -10.95 0.66
C GLU A 127 6.78 -9.89 1.03
N MET A 128 6.76 -8.77 0.31
CA MET A 128 7.58 -7.59 0.53
C MET A 128 6.68 -6.38 0.67
N PHE A 129 7.00 -5.47 1.58
CA PHE A 129 6.24 -4.23 1.77
C PHE A 129 7.12 -3.00 1.61
N MET A 130 6.63 -2.00 0.88
CA MET A 130 7.27 -0.67 0.83
C MET A 130 6.25 0.46 1.04
N PRO A 131 6.55 1.45 1.90
CA PRO A 131 5.79 2.69 1.92
C PRO A 131 6.08 3.54 0.68
N PHE A 132 5.09 4.26 0.16
CA PHE A 132 5.22 5.10 -1.05
C PHE A 132 5.48 6.60 -0.75
N HIS A 133 5.94 6.93 0.46
CA HIS A 133 6.11 8.32 0.91
C HIS A 133 7.41 9.00 0.47
N PHE A 134 8.38 8.22 0.00
CA PHE A 134 9.78 8.64 -0.15
C PHE A 134 10.17 8.71 -1.62
N ALA A 135 10.79 9.81 -2.03
CA ALA A 135 11.24 10.00 -3.41
C ALA A 135 12.53 9.21 -3.68
N GLU A 136 13.39 9.11 -2.66
CA GLU A 136 14.62 8.35 -2.62
C GLU A 136 14.38 6.82 -2.66
N CYS A 137 13.24 6.36 -2.15
CA CYS A 137 12.83 4.96 -2.15
C CYS A 137 11.46 4.80 -2.82
N ALA A 138 11.33 5.29 -4.05
CA ALA A 138 10.06 5.44 -4.75
C ALA A 138 9.40 4.10 -5.13
N ALA A 139 8.59 3.54 -4.23
CA ALA A 139 7.88 2.26 -4.44
C ALA A 139 7.06 2.20 -5.76
N ASN A 140 6.51 3.33 -6.21
CA ASN A 140 5.70 3.40 -7.43
C ASN A 140 6.53 3.18 -8.72
N VAL A 141 7.86 3.25 -8.68
CA VAL A 141 8.73 2.86 -9.81
C VAL A 141 8.61 1.35 -10.08
N LEU A 142 8.29 0.57 -9.04
CA LEU A 142 8.22 -0.88 -9.08
C LEU A 142 6.83 -1.42 -9.48
N THR A 143 5.77 -0.64 -9.26
CA THR A 143 4.38 -1.08 -9.44
C THR A 143 4.02 -1.32 -10.90
N ASN A 144 3.15 -2.29 -11.18
CA ASN A 144 2.66 -2.57 -12.52
C ASN A 144 1.68 -1.50 -13.01
N ASN A 145 1.38 -1.54 -14.31
CA ASN A 145 0.44 -0.62 -14.97
C ASN A 145 -0.95 -1.25 -15.20
N ALA A 146 -1.27 -2.35 -14.53
CA ALA A 146 -2.58 -2.97 -14.63
C ALA A 146 -3.64 -2.07 -14.00
N LEU A 147 -4.79 -1.96 -14.68
CA LEU A 147 -5.91 -1.14 -14.25
C LEU A 147 -7.14 -2.02 -14.06
N ASP A 148 -7.92 -1.74 -13.03
CA ASP A 148 -9.24 -2.33 -12.86
C ASP A 148 -10.09 -2.06 -14.12
N PRO A 149 -10.74 -3.08 -14.72
CA PRO A 149 -11.46 -2.92 -15.98
C PRO A 149 -12.64 -1.95 -15.89
N VAL A 150 -13.23 -1.75 -14.72
CA VAL A 150 -14.43 -0.94 -14.49
C VAL A 150 -14.08 0.49 -14.11
N CYS A 151 -13.31 0.67 -13.03
CA CYS A 151 -13.04 1.97 -12.41
C CYS A 151 -11.66 2.55 -12.75
N LYS A 152 -10.82 1.79 -13.46
CA LYS A 152 -9.47 2.21 -13.90
C LYS A 152 -8.52 2.53 -12.74
N ILE A 153 -8.74 1.95 -11.57
CA ILE A 153 -7.83 2.08 -10.42
C ILE A 153 -6.60 1.19 -10.66
N PRO A 154 -5.36 1.68 -10.44
CA PRO A 154 -4.15 0.89 -10.62
C PRO A 154 -3.95 -0.20 -9.55
N GLU A 155 -3.30 -1.30 -9.93
CA GLU A 155 -2.97 -2.43 -9.06
C GLU A 155 -1.73 -2.15 -8.18
N TYR A 156 -1.87 -1.30 -7.17
CA TYR A 156 -0.76 -0.93 -6.28
C TYR A 156 -0.40 -1.98 -5.23
N LYS A 157 -1.23 -3.01 -5.04
CA LYS A 157 -1.14 -3.93 -3.90
C LYS A 157 -0.47 -5.25 -4.22
N ALA A 158 -0.18 -5.51 -5.49
CA ALA A 158 0.49 -6.71 -5.94
C ALA A 158 1.27 -6.45 -7.22
N CYS A 159 2.56 -6.77 -7.21
CA CYS A 159 3.36 -7.03 -8.39
C CYS A 159 4.53 -7.93 -8.01
N ALA A 160 5.18 -8.57 -8.98
CA ALA A 160 6.30 -9.44 -8.69
C ALA A 160 7.59 -8.61 -8.52
N VAL A 161 8.38 -8.96 -7.51
CA VAL A 161 9.65 -8.30 -7.20
C VAL A 161 10.74 -9.33 -6.91
N LYS A 162 11.97 -8.95 -7.22
CA LYS A 162 13.20 -9.60 -6.78
C LYS A 162 13.95 -8.65 -5.87
N VAL A 163 14.54 -9.17 -4.80
CA VAL A 163 15.41 -8.39 -3.91
C VAL A 163 16.83 -8.94 -4.03
N GLU A 164 17.78 -8.06 -4.29
CA GLU A 164 19.20 -8.40 -4.40
C GLU A 164 20.02 -7.61 -3.39
N LYS A 165 21.00 -8.28 -2.80
CA LYS A 165 22.00 -7.63 -1.95
C LYS A 165 22.95 -6.82 -2.82
N ILE A 166 23.20 -5.57 -2.44
CA ILE A 166 24.21 -4.74 -3.11
C ILE A 166 25.59 -5.24 -2.67
N GLN A 167 26.42 -5.69 -3.62
CA GLN A 167 27.81 -6.05 -3.31
C GLN A 167 28.65 -4.78 -3.15
N GLY A 168 28.95 -4.43 -1.89
CA GLY A 168 30.08 -3.58 -1.51
C GLY A 168 29.79 -2.09 -1.35
N ALA A 169 30.02 -1.59 -0.13
CA ALA A 169 31.00 -0.53 0.08
C ALA A 169 31.97 -1.08 1.14
N GLU A 170 33.24 -1.30 0.77
CA GLU A 170 34.34 -1.33 1.74
C GLU A 170 34.55 0.06 2.34
#